data_AF-A0A429K6Z7-F1
#
_entry.id   AF-A0A429K6Z7-F1
#
_cell.length_a   1.000
_cell.length_b   1.000
_cell.length_c   1.000
_cell.angle_alpha   90.00
_cell.angle_beta   90.00
_cell.angle_gamma   90.00
#
_symmetry.space_group_name_H-M   'P 1'
#
loop_
_entity.id
_entity.type
_entity.pdbx_description
1 polymer ?
#
loop_
_entity_poly.entity_id
_entity_poly.type
_entity_poly.pdbx_seq_one_letter_code
_entity_poly.pdbx_strand_id
1 'polypeptide(L)'
;MSSLNDAEIRSQLITWLNEKPIKPQLILNEVTISDGFARPDIIAIYSYSHCYEIKGDNDQIERISKQLSYYQASFKKNTLITTYKHLKKALELLPPSWGVIVAIPTENNNIKFKYIRKSSYNLFYRKDIASKILWKEEMQNLLKRKSIHFNSKLTRFDLIDLIKKGTTSNEVDKFVCSSLLNRKIS
;
A
#
# COMPACT_ATOMS: atom_id res chain seq x y z
N MET A 1 21.43 16.73 -15.46
CA MET A 1 20.07 16.26 -15.12
C MET A 1 19.93 16.33 -13.61
N SER A 2 18.89 16.99 -13.11
CA SER A 2 18.60 17.03 -11.67
C SER A 2 18.33 15.62 -11.15
N SER A 3 18.80 15.34 -9.93
CA SER A 3 18.51 14.10 -9.20
C SER A 3 17.01 14.07 -8.86
N LEU A 4 16.31 13.00 -9.23
CA LEU A 4 14.90 12.86 -8.91
C LEU A 4 14.72 12.48 -7.44
N ASN A 5 14.05 13.34 -6.68
CA ASN A 5 13.75 13.09 -5.26
C ASN A 5 12.32 12.56 -5.05
N ASP A 6 12.05 12.03 -3.85
CA ASP A 6 10.74 11.48 -3.49
C ASP A 6 9.60 12.50 -3.66
N ALA A 7 9.77 13.76 -3.21
CA ALA A 7 8.70 14.76 -3.24
C ALA A 7 8.23 15.05 -4.68
N GLU A 8 9.18 15.20 -5.62
CA GLU A 8 8.90 15.39 -7.05
C GLU A 8 8.20 14.17 -7.65
N ILE A 9 8.75 12.97 -7.41
CA ILE A 9 8.18 11.71 -7.91
C ILE A 9 6.76 11.53 -7.37
N ARG A 10 6.55 11.76 -6.07
CA ARG A 10 5.27 11.55 -5.39
C ARG A 10 4.19 12.45 -5.94
N SER A 11 4.47 13.76 -6.07
CA SER A 11 3.51 14.72 -6.62
C SER A 11 3.08 14.35 -8.05
N GLN A 12 4.05 14.05 -8.92
CA GLN A 12 3.78 13.65 -10.31
C GLN A 12 3.07 12.30 -10.41
N LEU A 13 3.38 11.37 -9.51
CA LEU A 13 2.73 10.05 -9.46
C LEU A 13 1.25 10.17 -9.08
N ILE A 14 0.91 11.03 -8.14
CA ILE A 14 -0.49 11.27 -7.75
C ILE A 14 -1.29 11.78 -8.94
N THR A 15 -0.77 12.77 -9.67
CA THR A 15 -1.39 13.28 -10.90
C THR A 15 -1.56 12.16 -11.92
N TRP A 16 -0.48 11.42 -12.19
CA TRP A 16 -0.48 10.32 -13.17
C TRP A 16 -1.45 9.19 -12.83
N LEU A 17 -1.65 8.86 -11.55
CA LEU A 17 -2.63 7.87 -11.09
C LEU A 17 -4.07 8.34 -11.30
N ASN A 18 -4.33 9.63 -11.09
CA ASN A 18 -5.67 10.21 -11.27
C ASN A 18 -6.08 10.37 -12.74
N GLU A 19 -5.11 10.46 -13.65
CA GLU A 19 -5.33 10.52 -15.10
C GLU A 19 -5.53 9.15 -15.77
N LYS A 20 -5.40 8.05 -15.01
CA LYS A 20 -5.63 6.71 -15.56
C LYS A 20 -7.10 6.48 -15.90
N PRO A 21 -7.39 5.64 -16.94
CA PRO A 21 -8.75 5.21 -17.22
C PRO A 21 -9.43 4.56 -16.00
N ILE A 22 -8.67 3.77 -15.25
CA ILE A 22 -9.06 3.28 -13.92
C ILE A 22 -8.26 4.09 -12.90
N LYS A 23 -8.90 5.12 -12.34
CA LYS A 23 -8.33 5.96 -11.30
C LYS A 23 -8.69 5.45 -9.90
N PRO A 24 -7.86 5.72 -8.88
CA PRO A 24 -8.19 5.38 -7.51
C PRO A 24 -9.38 6.23 -7.01
N GLN A 25 -10.18 5.66 -6.12
CA GLN A 25 -11.25 6.35 -5.40
C GLN A 25 -10.70 7.31 -4.35
N LEU A 26 -9.54 6.97 -3.76
CA LEU A 26 -8.84 7.77 -2.77
C LEU A 26 -7.34 7.48 -2.85
N ILE A 27 -6.54 8.53 -2.66
CA ILE A 27 -5.09 8.45 -2.49
C ILE A 27 -4.78 9.01 -1.11
N LEU A 28 -4.07 8.24 -0.30
CA LEU A 28 -3.59 8.63 1.01
C LEU A 28 -2.07 8.67 1.00
N ASN A 29 -1.49 9.72 1.59
CA ASN A 29 -0.04 9.85 1.72
C ASN A 29 0.40 9.51 3.14
N GLU A 30 1.52 8.81 3.26
CA GLU A 30 2.25 8.61 4.54
C GLU A 30 1.40 8.07 5.70
N VAL A 31 0.44 7.19 5.41
CA VAL A 31 -0.40 6.58 6.45
C VAL A 31 0.40 5.53 7.21
N THR A 32 0.55 5.73 8.51
CA THR A 32 1.18 4.74 9.40
C THR A 32 0.32 3.47 9.50
N ILE A 33 0.94 2.31 9.29
CA ILE A 33 0.31 0.99 9.35
C ILE A 33 1.09 0.05 10.27
N SER A 34 0.58 -1.18 10.45
CA SER A 34 1.25 -2.25 11.21
C SER A 34 1.72 -1.76 12.58
N ASP A 35 0.84 -1.14 13.36
CA ASP A 35 1.12 -0.64 14.71
C ASP A 35 2.31 0.33 14.81
N GLY A 36 2.60 1.10 13.75
CA GLY A 36 3.69 2.10 13.76
C GLY A 36 4.95 1.68 13.03
N PHE A 37 5.08 0.40 12.64
CA PHE A 37 6.34 -0.12 12.09
C PHE A 37 6.57 0.20 10.62
N ALA A 38 5.54 0.64 9.89
CA ALA A 38 5.66 0.92 8.47
C ALA A 38 4.77 2.09 8.06
N ARG A 39 5.21 2.83 7.05
CA ARG A 39 4.53 4.02 6.54
C ARG A 39 4.79 4.10 5.03
N PRO A 40 3.92 3.50 4.20
CA PRO A 40 4.04 3.61 2.76
C PRO A 40 3.91 5.05 2.30
N ASP A 41 4.62 5.42 1.24
CA ASP A 41 4.57 6.77 0.67
C ASP A 41 3.16 7.09 0.16
N ILE A 42 2.55 6.14 -0.57
CA ILE A 42 1.18 6.26 -1.07
C ILE A 42 0.39 4.97 -0.86
N ILE A 43 -0.85 5.11 -0.39
CA ILE A 43 -1.89 4.08 -0.48
C ILE A 43 -2.96 4.57 -1.45
N ALA A 44 -3.17 3.85 -2.55
CA ALA A 44 -4.24 4.11 -3.49
C ALA A 44 -5.36 3.07 -3.30
N ILE A 45 -6.59 3.55 -3.16
CA ILE A 45 -7.78 2.72 -2.97
C ILE A 45 -8.51 2.56 -4.29
N TYR A 46 -8.57 1.33 -4.79
CA TYR A 46 -9.43 0.93 -5.91
C TYR A 46 -10.58 0.07 -5.37
N SER A 47 -11.03 -0.93 -6.13
CA SER A 47 -11.78 -2.07 -5.58
C SER A 47 -10.92 -2.99 -4.68
N TYR A 48 -9.63 -2.68 -4.54
CA TYR A 48 -8.63 -3.34 -3.71
C TYR A 48 -7.63 -2.30 -3.18
N SER A 49 -6.90 -2.66 -2.13
CA SER A 49 -5.82 -1.83 -1.59
C SER A 49 -4.52 -1.94 -2.41
N HIS A 50 -3.91 -0.82 -2.76
CA HIS A 50 -2.65 -0.78 -3.50
C HIS A 50 -1.63 0.16 -2.84
N CYS A 51 -0.53 -0.40 -2.35
CA CYS A 51 0.59 0.36 -1.83
C CYS A 51 1.60 0.72 -2.94
N TYR A 52 2.05 1.97 -2.93
CA TYR A 52 3.16 2.46 -3.72
C TYR A 52 4.26 2.96 -2.78
N GLU A 53 5.46 2.43 -2.97
CA GLU A 53 6.67 2.89 -2.29
C GLU A 53 7.58 3.57 -3.32
N ILE A 54 8.26 4.64 -2.93
CA ILE A 54 9.10 5.48 -3.78
C ILE A 54 10.55 5.36 -3.33
N LYS A 55 11.46 5.25 -4.29
CA LYS A 55 12.92 5.34 -4.10
C LYS A 55 13.51 6.20 -5.20
N GLY A 56 13.75 7.47 -4.88
CA GLY A 56 14.43 8.43 -5.76
C GLY A 56 15.93 8.15 -5.87
N ASP A 57 16.66 8.99 -6.62
CA ASP A 57 18.08 8.76 -6.90
C ASP A 57 18.98 8.81 -5.66
N ASN A 58 18.56 9.53 -4.62
CA ASN A 58 19.32 9.68 -3.38
C ASN A 58 18.94 8.63 -2.31
N ASP A 59 17.99 7.75 -2.60
CA ASP A 59 17.57 6.71 -1.67
C ASP A 59 18.51 5.50 -1.67
N GLN A 60 18.47 4.76 -0.56
CA GLN A 60 19.06 3.44 -0.47
C GLN A 60 17.99 2.40 -0.82
N ILE A 61 18.12 1.78 -1.99
CA ILE A 61 17.17 0.78 -2.48
C ILE A 61 17.05 -0.41 -1.53
N GLU A 62 18.12 -0.76 -0.82
CA GLU A 62 18.18 -1.88 0.13
C GLU A 62 17.15 -1.74 1.26
N ARG A 63 16.74 -0.51 1.61
CA ARG A 63 15.70 -0.24 2.62
C ARG A 63 14.36 -0.89 2.28
N ILE A 64 14.09 -1.12 0.99
CA ILE A 64 12.88 -1.82 0.55
C ILE A 64 12.76 -3.20 1.19
N SER A 65 13.87 -3.88 1.45
CA SER A 65 13.88 -5.25 1.97
C SER A 65 13.18 -5.36 3.33
N LYS A 66 13.36 -4.36 4.21
CA LYS A 66 12.69 -4.32 5.52
C LYS A 66 11.19 -4.02 5.36
N GLN A 67 10.88 -3.06 4.49
CA GLN A 67 9.52 -2.57 4.24
C GLN A 67 8.65 -3.60 3.51
N LEU A 68 9.27 -4.40 2.64
CA LEU A 68 8.63 -5.41 1.79
C LEU A 68 7.73 -6.34 2.60
N SER A 69 8.22 -6.84 3.74
CA SER A 69 7.47 -7.74 4.60
C SER A 69 6.18 -7.13 5.13
N TYR A 70 6.20 -5.87 5.55
CA TYR A 70 5.02 -5.17 6.05
C TYR A 70 4.04 -4.85 4.93
N TYR A 71 4.52 -4.35 3.81
CA TYR A 71 3.66 -3.94 2.70
C TYR A 71 3.00 -5.14 2.02
N GLN A 72 3.76 -6.21 1.75
CA GLN A 72 3.18 -7.43 1.20
C GLN A 72 2.20 -8.10 2.17
N ALA A 73 2.42 -8.03 3.48
CA ALA A 73 1.46 -8.59 4.42
C ALA A 73 0.18 -7.75 4.51
N SER A 74 0.24 -6.46 4.17
CA SER A 74 -0.84 -5.49 4.40
C SER A 74 -1.73 -5.23 3.18
N PHE A 75 -1.19 -5.28 1.96
CA PHE A 75 -1.89 -4.79 0.76
C PHE A 75 -2.05 -5.84 -0.34
N LYS A 76 -3.16 -5.74 -1.09
CA LYS A 76 -3.46 -6.66 -2.19
C LYS A 76 -2.55 -6.49 -3.39
N LYS A 77 -2.10 -5.26 -3.63
CA LYS A 77 -1.08 -4.95 -4.64
C LYS A 77 -0.03 -4.04 -4.04
N ASN A 78 1.19 -4.22 -4.51
CA ASN A 78 2.33 -3.42 -4.12
C ASN A 78 3.12 -3.04 -5.38
N THR A 79 3.57 -1.80 -5.46
CA THR A 79 4.40 -1.31 -6.56
C THR A 79 5.54 -0.47 -5.99
N LEU A 80 6.76 -0.73 -6.47
CA LEU A 80 7.87 0.19 -6.29
C LEU A 80 7.92 1.18 -7.45
N ILE A 81 8.08 2.45 -7.12
CA ILE A 81 8.41 3.54 -8.01
C ILE A 81 9.88 3.88 -7.79
N THR A 82 10.69 3.84 -8.84
CA THR A 82 12.12 4.11 -8.70
C THR A 82 12.73 4.70 -9.97
N THR A 83 14.03 4.95 -9.98
CA THR A 83 14.75 5.46 -11.16
C THR A 83 15.57 4.34 -11.82
N TYR A 84 16.15 4.61 -12.99
CA TYR A 84 17.04 3.64 -13.66
C TYR A 84 18.25 3.27 -12.80
N LYS A 85 18.70 4.16 -11.91
CA LYS A 85 19.81 3.92 -10.98
C LYS A 85 19.58 2.68 -10.11
N HIS A 86 18.35 2.48 -9.64
CA HIS A 86 18.01 1.40 -8.71
C HIS A 86 17.32 0.22 -9.39
N LEU A 87 16.95 0.32 -10.67
CA LEU A 87 16.12 -0.65 -11.36
C LEU A 87 16.66 -2.08 -11.25
N LYS A 88 17.95 -2.29 -11.56
CA LYS A 88 18.56 -3.62 -11.53
C LYS A 88 18.43 -4.24 -10.13
N LYS A 89 18.82 -3.49 -9.10
CA LYS A 89 18.78 -3.95 -7.71
C LYS A 89 17.35 -4.17 -7.22
N ALA A 90 16.41 -3.31 -7.62
CA ALA A 90 15.00 -3.48 -7.32
C ALA A 90 14.44 -4.80 -7.87
N LEU A 91 14.79 -5.17 -9.10
CA LEU A 91 14.34 -6.42 -9.71
C LEU A 91 14.94 -7.66 -9.02
N GLU A 92 16.15 -7.57 -8.49
CA GLU A 92 16.77 -8.63 -7.68
C GLU A 92 16.09 -8.79 -6.31
N LEU A 93 15.70 -7.70 -5.67
CA LEU A 93 15.15 -7.71 -4.31
C LEU A 93 13.64 -8.00 -4.25
N LEU A 94 12.88 -7.59 -5.26
CA LEU A 94 11.42 -7.61 -5.22
C LEU A 94 10.82 -8.90 -5.80
N PRO A 95 9.90 -9.56 -5.08
CA PRO A 95 9.26 -10.77 -5.57
C PRO A 95 8.41 -10.49 -6.82
N PRO A 96 8.14 -11.50 -7.66
CA PRO A 96 7.47 -11.32 -8.96
C PRO A 96 6.10 -10.63 -8.92
N SER A 97 5.39 -10.70 -7.78
CA SER A 97 4.07 -10.08 -7.61
C SER A 97 4.12 -8.54 -7.53
N TRP A 98 5.26 -7.97 -7.19
CA TRP A 98 5.42 -6.52 -7.07
C TRP A 98 5.50 -5.84 -8.43
N GLY A 99 4.75 -4.75 -8.58
CA GLY A 99 4.93 -3.84 -9.71
C GLY A 99 6.25 -3.08 -9.59
N VAL A 100 6.84 -2.74 -10.73
CA VAL A 100 8.00 -1.85 -10.81
C VAL A 100 7.74 -0.85 -11.91
N ILE A 101 7.78 0.43 -11.54
CA ILE A 101 7.62 1.56 -12.45
C ILE A 101 8.87 2.42 -12.32
N VAL A 102 9.44 2.81 -13.46
CA VAL A 102 10.56 3.74 -13.52
C VAL A 102 10.04 5.15 -13.77
N ALA A 103 10.40 6.08 -12.89
CA ALA A 103 10.26 7.52 -13.06
C ALA A 103 11.42 8.03 -13.94
N ILE A 104 11.10 8.75 -15.00
CA ILE A 104 12.06 9.25 -16.00
C ILE A 104 11.85 10.77 -16.13
N PRO A 105 12.87 11.60 -15.85
CA PRO A 105 12.75 13.04 -16.06
C PRO A 105 12.61 13.35 -17.55
N THR A 106 11.85 14.40 -17.85
CA THR A 106 11.65 14.92 -19.22
C THR A 106 12.16 16.35 -19.31
N GLU A 107 12.32 16.87 -20.52
CA GLU A 107 12.86 18.21 -20.78
C GLU A 107 12.04 19.35 -20.14
N ASN A 108 10.75 19.13 -19.92
CA ASN A 108 9.83 20.13 -19.35
C ASN A 108 9.69 20.05 -17.82
N ASN A 109 10.70 19.51 -17.11
CA ASN A 109 10.64 19.21 -15.67
C ASN A 109 9.48 18.30 -15.24
N ASN A 110 8.85 17.59 -16.18
CA ASN A 110 7.84 16.57 -15.90
C ASN A 110 8.48 15.20 -15.74
N ILE A 111 7.74 14.26 -15.14
CA ILE A 111 8.17 12.88 -14.95
C ILE A 111 7.29 11.95 -15.80
N LYS A 112 7.93 11.17 -16.66
CA LYS A 112 7.29 10.06 -17.37
C LYS A 112 7.42 8.78 -16.54
N PHE A 113 6.30 8.13 -16.27
CA PHE A 113 6.26 6.83 -15.60
C PHE A 113 6.20 5.68 -16.61
N LYS A 114 7.21 4.80 -16.59
CA LYS A 114 7.29 3.62 -17.46
C LYS A 114 7.15 2.35 -16.64
N TYR A 115 6.15 1.51 -16.97
CA TYR A 115 6.05 0.17 -16.39
C TYR A 115 7.21 -0.69 -16.86
N ILE A 116 7.93 -1.28 -15.90
CA ILE A 116 8.89 -2.37 -16.16
C ILE A 116 8.24 -3.72 -15.83
N ARG A 117 7.50 -3.77 -14.72
CA ARG A 117 6.72 -4.95 -14.30
C ARG A 117 5.35 -4.50 -13.79
N LYS A 118 4.26 -5.06 -14.31
CA LYS A 118 2.91 -4.80 -13.76
C LYS A 118 2.75 -5.53 -12.43
N SER A 119 2.12 -4.89 -11.44
CA SER A 119 1.78 -5.58 -10.19
C SER A 119 0.66 -6.59 -10.41
N SER A 120 0.73 -7.71 -9.71
CA SER A 120 -0.32 -8.72 -9.66
C SER A 120 -0.88 -8.84 -8.25
N TYR A 121 -1.91 -9.66 -8.07
CA TYR A 121 -2.43 -9.92 -6.73
C TYR A 121 -1.38 -10.62 -5.89
N ASN A 122 -1.18 -10.07 -4.70
CA ASN A 122 -0.15 -10.50 -3.80
C ASN A 122 -0.59 -11.72 -2.96
N LEU A 123 0.11 -12.84 -3.15
CA LEU A 123 -0.12 -14.09 -2.42
C LEU A 123 0.30 -14.03 -0.95
N PHE A 124 1.14 -13.05 -0.57
CA PHE A 124 1.62 -12.89 0.80
C PHE A 124 0.72 -12.02 1.68
N TYR A 125 -0.47 -11.63 1.17
CA TYR A 125 -1.45 -10.86 1.93
C TYR A 125 -1.90 -11.62 3.17
N ARG A 126 -1.84 -10.96 4.32
CA ARG A 126 -2.14 -11.55 5.62
C ARG A 126 -3.27 -10.82 6.30
N LYS A 127 -4.39 -11.52 6.52
CA LYS A 127 -5.58 -10.97 7.19
C LYS A 127 -5.25 -10.33 8.53
N ASP A 128 -4.39 -10.97 9.31
CA ASP A 128 -4.00 -10.50 10.64
C ASP A 128 -3.19 -9.21 10.59
N ILE A 129 -2.29 -9.08 9.60
CA ILE A 129 -1.48 -7.86 9.43
C ILE A 129 -2.30 -6.74 8.78
N ALA A 130 -3.03 -7.02 7.71
CA ALA A 130 -3.91 -6.05 7.08
C ALA A 130 -4.99 -5.51 8.04
N SER A 131 -5.51 -6.34 8.94
CA SER A 131 -6.46 -5.88 9.98
C SER A 131 -5.84 -4.81 10.87
N LYS A 132 -4.52 -4.76 11.06
CA LYS A 132 -3.86 -3.73 11.87
C LYS A 132 -4.00 -2.32 11.30
N ILE A 133 -4.33 -2.18 10.00
CA ILE A 133 -4.67 -0.89 9.41
C ILE A 133 -5.94 -0.32 10.04
N LEU A 134 -6.89 -1.19 10.40
CA LEU A 134 -8.17 -0.80 10.98
C LEU A 134 -7.98 -0.26 12.41
N TRP A 135 -8.78 0.73 12.79
CA TRP A 135 -8.98 1.14 14.18
C TRP A 135 -9.79 0.07 14.93
N LYS A 136 -9.72 0.08 16.27
CA LYS A 136 -10.40 -0.94 17.09
C LYS A 136 -11.91 -0.98 16.80
N GLU A 137 -12.55 0.18 16.69
CA GLU A 137 -13.98 0.28 16.37
C GLU A 137 -14.30 -0.25 14.97
N GLU A 138 -13.42 0.01 13.98
CA GLU A 138 -13.55 -0.54 12.63
C GLU A 138 -13.45 -2.08 12.64
N MET A 139 -12.50 -2.66 13.41
CA MET A 139 -12.41 -4.12 13.59
C MET A 139 -13.70 -4.70 14.19
N GLN A 140 -14.24 -4.06 15.21
CA GLN A 140 -15.50 -4.46 15.84
C GLN A 140 -16.66 -4.39 14.85
N ASN A 141 -16.70 -3.35 14.01
CA ASN A 141 -17.72 -3.21 12.96
C ASN A 141 -17.62 -4.31 11.89
N LEU A 142 -16.41 -4.72 11.50
CA LEU A 142 -16.22 -5.87 10.61
C LEU A 142 -16.81 -7.15 11.23
N LEU A 143 -16.49 -7.45 12.49
CA LEU A 143 -17.01 -8.63 13.19
C LEU A 143 -18.54 -8.60 13.31
N LYS A 144 -19.13 -7.45 13.64
CA LYS A 144 -20.59 -7.25 13.67
C LYS A 144 -21.23 -7.58 12.32
N ARG A 145 -20.68 -7.06 11.21
CA ARG A 145 -21.19 -7.33 9.85
C ARG A 145 -21.08 -8.79 9.45
N LYS A 146 -20.17 -9.55 10.06
CA LYS A 146 -19.98 -10.98 9.85
C LYS A 146 -20.79 -11.83 10.84
N SER A 147 -21.61 -11.20 11.69
CA SER A 147 -22.36 -11.85 12.77
C SER A 147 -21.47 -12.68 13.70
N ILE A 148 -20.20 -12.29 13.86
CA ILE A 148 -19.26 -12.93 14.78
C ILE A 148 -19.42 -12.26 16.13
N HIS A 149 -19.78 -13.03 17.15
CA HIS A 149 -19.94 -12.52 18.51
C HIS A 149 -18.58 -12.15 19.12
N PHE A 150 -18.53 -11.02 19.83
CA PHE A 150 -17.35 -10.59 20.58
C PHE A 150 -17.76 -9.72 21.76
N ASN A 151 -16.91 -9.65 22.78
CA ASN A 151 -17.04 -8.71 23.88
C ASN A 151 -16.34 -7.39 23.53
N SER A 152 -16.96 -6.23 23.78
CA SER A 152 -16.39 -4.91 23.47
C SER A 152 -15.08 -4.61 24.22
N LYS A 153 -14.84 -5.29 25.35
CA LYS A 153 -13.61 -5.18 26.16
C LYS A 153 -12.40 -5.89 25.53
N LEU A 154 -12.59 -6.77 24.53
CA LEU A 154 -11.50 -7.49 23.87
C LEU A 154 -10.43 -6.53 23.32
N THR A 155 -9.18 -6.96 23.36
CA THR A 155 -8.04 -6.19 22.84
C THR A 155 -8.01 -6.21 21.32
N ARG A 156 -7.20 -5.35 20.69
CA ARG A 156 -6.98 -5.42 19.24
C ARG A 156 -6.44 -6.79 18.81
N PHE A 157 -5.59 -7.40 19.63
CA PHE A 157 -5.03 -8.72 19.36
C PHE A 157 -6.12 -9.80 19.29
N ASP A 158 -7.03 -9.81 20.26
CA ASP A 158 -8.15 -10.77 20.30
C ASP A 158 -9.09 -10.57 19.10
N LEU A 159 -9.41 -9.32 18.76
CA LEU A 159 -10.25 -9.00 17.60
C LEU A 159 -9.59 -9.44 16.29
N ILE A 160 -8.28 -9.27 16.15
CA ILE A 160 -7.52 -9.73 14.98
C ILE A 160 -7.60 -11.25 14.83
N ASP A 161 -7.50 -12.01 15.93
CA ASP A 161 -7.62 -13.48 15.87
C ASP A 161 -9.02 -13.92 15.42
N LEU A 162 -10.07 -13.26 15.94
CA LEU A 162 -11.45 -13.49 15.47
C LEU A 162 -11.61 -13.16 13.98
N ILE A 163 -11.09 -12.01 13.52
CA ILE A 163 -11.13 -11.63 12.10
C ILE A 163 -10.39 -12.68 11.26
N LYS A 164 -9.20 -13.10 11.68
CA LYS A 164 -8.39 -14.08 10.97
C LYS A 164 -9.12 -15.42 10.82
N LYS A 165 -9.89 -15.85 11.82
CA LYS A 165 -10.64 -17.11 11.78
C LYS A 165 -11.95 -17.00 11.00
N GLY A 166 -12.68 -15.90 11.14
CA GLY A 166 -14.06 -15.75 10.63
C GLY A 166 -14.23 -15.01 9.30
N THR A 167 -13.14 -14.61 8.63
CA THR A 167 -13.22 -13.84 7.37
C THR A 167 -12.25 -14.36 6.30
N THR A 168 -12.50 -14.01 5.05
CA THR A 168 -11.59 -14.25 3.92
C THR A 168 -10.67 -13.06 3.69
N SER A 169 -9.55 -13.29 3.00
CA SER A 169 -8.60 -12.21 2.66
C SER A 169 -9.20 -11.15 1.75
N ASN A 170 -10.25 -11.47 0.99
CA ASN A 170 -10.95 -10.51 0.15
C ASN A 170 -11.90 -9.63 0.97
N GLU A 171 -12.57 -10.20 1.97
CA GLU A 171 -13.46 -9.46 2.86
C GLU A 171 -12.69 -8.47 3.72
N VAL A 172 -11.55 -8.87 4.30
CA VAL A 172 -10.69 -7.96 5.07
C VAL A 172 -10.22 -6.79 4.22
N ASP A 173 -9.74 -7.05 3.00
CA ASP A 173 -9.26 -5.98 2.11
C ASP A 173 -10.36 -5.02 1.70
N LYS A 174 -11.52 -5.54 1.28
CA LYS A 174 -12.68 -4.70 0.95
C LYS A 174 -13.11 -3.85 2.14
N PHE A 175 -13.10 -4.43 3.34
CA PHE A 175 -13.45 -3.69 4.54
C PHE A 175 -12.41 -2.61 4.87
N VAL A 176 -11.11 -2.91 4.79
CA VAL A 176 -10.02 -1.93 4.91
C VAL A 176 -10.18 -0.78 3.93
N CYS A 177 -10.42 -1.07 2.65
CA CYS A 177 -10.69 -0.03 1.65
C CYS A 177 -11.89 0.83 2.03
N SER A 178 -13.01 0.19 2.43
CA SER A 178 -14.21 0.94 2.83
C SER A 178 -13.99 1.80 4.08
N SER A 179 -13.22 1.30 5.04
CA SER A 179 -12.88 2.05 6.26
C SER A 179 -12.04 3.27 5.91
N LEU A 180 -10.97 3.08 5.13
CA LEU A 180 -10.10 4.18 4.70
C LEU A 180 -10.86 5.25 3.90
N LEU A 181 -11.80 4.87 3.03
CA LEU A 181 -12.66 5.80 2.29
C LEU A 181 -13.57 6.65 3.19
N ASN A 182 -13.99 6.10 4.33
CA ASN A 182 -14.94 6.74 5.25
C ASN A 182 -14.27 7.43 6.44
N ARG A 183 -12.95 7.34 6.59
CA ARG A 183 -12.23 8.10 7.61
C ARG A 183 -12.38 9.58 7.29
N LYS A 184 -12.96 10.33 8.22
CA LYS A 184 -12.89 11.78 8.18
C LYS A 184 -11.43 12.14 8.42
N ILE A 185 -10.73 12.52 7.35
CA ILE A 185 -9.42 13.16 7.46
C ILE A 185 -9.73 14.59 7.88
N SER A 186 -9.62 14.85 9.18
CA SER A 186 -9.68 16.20 9.76
C SER A 186 -8.40 16.96 9.43
#